data_AF-A0A1F8LZG1-F1
#
_entry.id   AF-A0A1F8LZG1-F1
#
_cell.length_a   1.000
_cell.length_b   1.000
_cell.length_c   1.000
_cell.angle_alpha   90.00
_cell.angle_beta   90.00
_cell.angle_gamma   90.00
#
_symmetry.space_group_name_H-M   'P 1'
#
loop_
_entity.id
_entity.type
_entity.pdbx_description
1 polymer ?
#
loop_
_entity_poly.entity_id
_entity_poly.type
_entity_poly.pdbx_seq_one_letter_code
_entity_poly.pdbx_strand_id
1 'polypeptide(L)' 'MSLSITELKNRLRTAQDKFELLRLREEITTFMGSPQFQEPSQSDKNRVEDLLVETLAKEEQYKGCDPWRTILEH' A
#
# COMPACT_ATOMS: atom_id res chain seq x y z
N MET A 1 -18.10 -5.50 5.09
CA MET A 1 -17.80 -5.49 3.65
C MET A 1 -16.45 -6.16 3.48
N SER A 2 -16.35 -7.21 2.67
CA SER A 2 -15.09 -7.90 2.37
C SER A 2 -14.32 -7.07 1.33
N LEU A 3 -13.25 -6.40 1.74
CA LEU A 3 -12.34 -5.70 0.83
C LEU A 3 -11.77 -6.69 -0.20
N SER A 4 -11.85 -6.33 -1.48
CA SER A 4 -11.28 -7.14 -2.57
C SER A 4 -9.91 -6.60 -3.01
N ILE A 5 -9.08 -7.45 -3.63
CA ILE A 5 -7.79 -7.06 -4.21
C ILE A 5 -7.96 -5.89 -5.21
N THR A 6 -9.03 -5.92 -6.01
CA THR A 6 -9.37 -4.85 -6.95
C THR A 6 -9.63 -3.51 -6.25
N GLU A 7 -10.29 -3.56 -5.10
CA GLU A 7 -10.62 -2.36 -4.31
C GLU A 7 -9.37 -1.76 -3.67
N LEU A 8 -8.49 -2.62 -3.12
CA LEU A 8 -7.19 -2.20 -2.60
C LEU A 8 -6.33 -1.54 -3.68
N LYS A 9 -6.31 -2.12 -4.89
CA LYS A 9 -5.60 -1.55 -6.05
C LYS A 9 -6.16 -0.20 -6.49
N ASN A 10 -7.49 -0.05 -6.50
CA ASN A 10 -8.11 1.22 -6.87
C ASN A 10 -7.74 2.31 -5.85
N ARG A 11 -7.76 1.99 -4.56
CA ARG A 11 -7.37 2.91 -3.49
C ARG A 11 -5.91 3.32 -3.56
N LEU A 12 -5.01 2.40 -3.92
CA LEU A 12 -3.60 2.74 -4.14
C LEU A 12 -3.40 3.76 -5.26
N ARG A 13 -4.15 3.60 -6.36
CA ARG A 13 -4.14 4.54 -7.49
C ARG A 13 -4.68 5.91 -7.10
N THR A 14 -5.77 5.96 -6.34
CA THR A 14 -6.42 7.22 -5.96
C THR A 14 -5.81 7.89 -4.74
N ALA A 15 -4.97 7.20 -3.96
CA ALA A 15 -4.34 7.75 -2.77
C ALA A 15 -3.56 9.04 -3.09
N GLN A 16 -3.94 10.13 -2.43
CA GLN A 16 -3.42 11.48 -2.65
C GLN A 16 -2.42 11.91 -1.59
N ASP A 17 -2.46 11.27 -0.42
CA ASP A 17 -1.60 11.62 0.71
C ASP A 17 -1.03 10.41 1.46
N LYS A 18 -0.04 10.71 2.30
CA LYS A 18 0.68 9.72 3.09
C LYS A 18 -0.22 8.99 4.09
N PHE A 19 -1.26 9.64 4.64
CA PHE A 19 -2.14 9.01 5.61
C PHE A 19 -3.03 7.96 4.93
N GLU A 20 -3.51 8.25 3.73
CA GLU A 20 -4.23 7.27 2.91
C GLU A 20 -3.36 6.04 2.59
N LEU A 21 -2.08 6.25 2.26
CA LEU A 21 -1.14 5.14 2.01
C LEU A 21 -0.84 4.32 3.27
N LEU A 22 -0.65 4.96 4.41
CA LEU A 22 -0.45 4.27 5.70
C LEU A 22 -1.66 3.42 6.07
N ARG A 23 -2.86 3.97 5.90
CA ARG A 23 -4.12 3.24 6.14
C ARG A 23 -4.27 2.07 5.17
N LEU A 24 -3.97 2.29 3.90
CA LEU A 24 -4.03 1.23 2.88
C LEU A 24 -3.05 0.10 3.17
N ARG A 25 -1.83 0.41 3.63
CA ARG A 25 -0.84 -0.58 4.06
C ARG A 25 -1.35 -1.44 5.22
N GLU A 26 -1.97 -0.82 6.22
CA GLU A 26 -2.57 -1.52 7.35
C GLU A 26 -3.71 -2.45 6.89
N GLU A 27 -4.55 -1.98 5.97
CA GLU A 27 -5.65 -2.77 5.41
C GLU A 27 -5.15 -3.95 4.57
N ILE A 28 -4.12 -3.76 3.75
CA ILE A 28 -3.47 -4.84 2.98
C ILE A 28 -2.89 -5.89 3.94
N THR A 29 -2.18 -5.46 4.98
CA THR A 29 -1.57 -6.37 5.96
C THR A 29 -2.63 -7.14 6.76
N THR A 30 -3.71 -6.46 7.15
CA THR A 30 -4.86 -7.07 7.82
C THR A 30 -5.55 -8.08 6.91
N PHE A 31 -5.72 -7.75 5.63
CA PHE A 31 -6.24 -8.66 4.62
C PHE A 31 -5.35 -9.90 4.49
N MET A 32 -4.02 -9.75 4.45
CA MET A 32 -3.08 -10.87 4.39
C MET A 32 -3.16 -11.80 5.61
N GLY A 33 -3.44 -11.25 6.79
CA GLY A 33 -3.60 -12.02 8.03
C GLY A 33 -4.98 -12.67 8.21
N SER A 34 -5.93 -12.38 7.31
CA SER A 34 -7.30 -12.86 7.46
C SER A 34 -7.46 -14.32 7.00
N PRO A 35 -8.41 -15.10 7.56
CA PRO A 35 -8.64 -16.51 7.21
C PRO A 35 -8.92 -16.73 5.72
N GLN A 36 -9.67 -15.79 5.12
CA GLN A 36 -9.95 -15.70 3.69
C GLN A 36 -8.69 -15.56 2.81
N PHE A 37 -7.55 -15.17 3.40
CA PHE A 37 -6.26 -15.05 2.75
C PHE A 37 -5.24 -16.13 3.17
N GLN A 38 -5.66 -17.13 3.96
CA GLN A 38 -4.84 -18.31 4.27
C GLN A 38 -4.95 -19.42 3.21
N GLU A 39 -6.11 -19.55 2.54
CA GLU A 39 -6.35 -20.48 1.42
C GLU A 39 -6.27 -19.92 -0.03
N PRO A 40 -5.81 -18.69 -0.33
CA PRO A 40 -5.83 -18.18 -1.68
C PRO A 40 -4.78 -18.89 -2.54
N SER A 41 -5.02 -18.87 -3.85
CA SER A 41 -4.05 -19.35 -4.83
C SER A 41 -2.72 -18.59 -4.68
N GLN A 42 -1.60 -19.22 -5.01
CA GLN A 42 -0.29 -18.54 -5.01
C GLN A 42 -0.31 -17.26 -5.85
N SER A 43 -1.14 -17.20 -6.91
CA SER A 43 -1.29 -16.02 -7.75
C SER A 43 -1.93 -14.85 -6.99
N ASP A 44 -2.94 -15.11 -6.17
CA ASP A 44 -3.59 -14.08 -5.37
C ASP A 44 -2.67 -13.59 -4.23
N LYS A 45 -1.87 -14.48 -3.63
CA LYS A 45 -0.81 -14.10 -2.68
C LYS A 45 0.17 -13.13 -3.31
N ASN A 46 0.75 -13.50 -4.46
CA ASN A 46 1.69 -12.66 -5.19
C ASN A 46 1.08 -11.29 -5.55
N ARG A 47 -0.21 -11.23 -5.92
CA ARG A 47 -0.89 -9.96 -6.24
C ARG A 47 -1.03 -9.02 -5.05
N VAL A 48 -1.27 -9.56 -3.86
CA VAL A 48 -1.38 -8.72 -2.64
C VAL A 48 -0.01 -8.31 -2.14
N GLU A 49 1.00 -9.17 -2.27
CA GLU A 49 2.39 -8.79 -2.00
C GLU A 49 2.86 -7.67 -2.94
N ASP A 50 2.54 -7.75 -4.23
CA ASP A 50 2.82 -6.70 -5.21
C ASP A 50 2.16 -5.36 -4.83
N LEU A 51 0.90 -5.40 -4.39
CA LEU A 51 0.19 -4.22 -3.87
C LEU A 51 0.85 -3.63 -2.62
N LEU A 52 1.33 -4.47 -1.71
CA LEU A 52 2.04 -4.01 -0.52
C LEU A 52 3.35 -3.31 -0.89
N VAL A 53 4.11 -3.89 -1.82
CA VAL A 53 5.37 -3.32 -2.33
C VAL A 53 5.10 -1.98 -3.02
N GLU A 54 4.09 -1.88 -3.89
CA GLU A 54 3.73 -0.62 -4.56
C GLU A 54 3.27 0.46 -3.55
N THR A 55 2.53 0.07 -2.51
CA THR A 55 2.12 0.98 -1.43
C THR A 55 3.32 1.53 -0.67
N LEU A 56 4.29 0.66 -0.33
CA LEU A 56 5.53 1.06 0.36
C LEU A 56 6.39 1.99 -0.52
N ALA A 57 6.57 1.65 -1.80
CA ALA A 57 7.32 2.48 -2.73
C ALA A 57 6.68 3.87 -2.91
N LYS A 58 5.35 3.94 -2.92
CA LYS A 58 4.63 5.22 -2.96
C LYS A 58 4.77 5.98 -1.64
N GLU A 59 4.72 5.31 -0.48
CA GLU A 59 5.00 5.92 0.84
C GLU A 59 6.42 6.52 0.89
N GLU A 60 7.41 5.84 0.34
CA GLU A 60 8.80 6.33 0.27
C GLU A 60 8.95 7.57 -0.60
N GLN A 61 8.18 7.71 -1.68
CA GLN A 61 8.15 8.94 -2.48
C GLN A 61 7.70 10.15 -1.65
N TYR A 62 6.78 9.98 -0.68
CA TYR A 62 6.42 11.04 0.26
C TYR A 62 7.53 11.34 1.28
N LYS A 63 8.45 10.41 1.58
CA LYS A 63 9.65 10.68 2.40
C LYS A 63 10.75 11.39 1.60
N GLY A 64 10.77 11.22 0.28
CA GLY A 64 11.66 11.93 -0.63
C GLY A 64 11.15 13.34 -0.98
N CYS A 65 9.83 13.54 -0.98
CA CYS A 65 9.16 14.84 -1.10
C CYS A 65 9.07 15.58 0.26
N ASP A 66 10.15 15.56 1.04
CA ASP A 66 10.34 16.58 2.07
C ASP A 66 10.85 17.85 1.35
N PRO A 67 10.02 18.89 1.11
CA PRO A 67 10.51 20.15 0.56
C PRO A 67 11.61 20.79 1.42
N TRP A 68 11.77 20.32 2.66
CA TRP A 68 12.81 20.73 3.60
C TRP A 68 14.17 20.05 3.38
N ARG A 69 14.25 18.90 2.70
CA ARG A 69 15.56 18.26 2.41
C ARG A 69 16.35 19.03 1.35
N THR A 70 15.67 19.66 0.39
CA THR A 70 16.31 20.48 -0.65
C THR A 70 16.86 21.82 -0.12
N ILE A 71 16.51 22.22 1.12
CA ILE A 71 16.95 23.50 1.70
C ILE A 71 18.29 23.38 2.45
N LEU A 72 18.77 22.16 2.76
CA LEU A 72 20.00 21.94 3.53
C LEU A 72 21.24 21.60 2.67
N GLU A 73 21.14 21.66 1.34
CA GLU A 73 22.28 21.51 0.42
C GLU A 73 22.72 22.84 -0.22
N HIS A 74 22.75 23.93 0.57
CA HIS A 74 23.38 25.21 0.19
C HIS A 74 24.45 25.62 1.20
#